data_AF-A0AAE6F303-F1
#
_entry.id   AF-A0AAE6F303-F1
#
_cell.length_a   1.000
_cell.length_b   1.000
_cell.length_c   1.000
_cell.angle_alpha   90.00
_cell.angle_beta   90.00
_cell.angle_gamma   90.00
#
_symmetry.space_group_name_H-M   'P 1'
#
loop_
_entity.id
_entity.type
_entity.pdbx_description
1 polymer ?
#
loop_
_entity_poly.entity_id
_entity_poly.type
_entity_poly.pdbx_seq_one_letter_code
_entity_poly.pdbx_strand_id
1 'polypeptide(L)' 'MQRRAGHFMPVALLKSQFEALERPQEDEQDIVRIDINHDIANVTEQCRQAVLAIRQNRICAKEGSASDQRCE' A
#
# COMPACT_ATOMS: atom_id res chain seq x y z
N MET A 1 -2.49 8.93 -19.21
CA MET A 1 -3.94 8.63 -19.12
C MET A 1 -4.60 8.77 -20.49
N GLN A 2 -4.28 7.89 -21.44
CA GLN A 2 -4.80 7.98 -22.83
C GLN A 2 -5.51 6.70 -23.29
N ARG A 3 -5.36 5.61 -22.54
CA ARG A 3 -5.83 4.28 -22.94
C ARG A 3 -7.26 3.95 -22.49
N ARG A 4 -7.88 4.77 -21.62
CA ARG A 4 -9.28 4.63 -21.24
C ARG A 4 -10.12 5.60 -22.07
N ALA A 5 -10.93 5.05 -22.98
CA ALA A 5 -11.87 5.84 -23.78
C ALA A 5 -12.91 6.53 -22.87
N GLY A 6 -13.21 7.79 -23.14
CA GLY A 6 -14.24 8.57 -22.43
C GLY A 6 -13.79 9.27 -21.14
N HIS A 7 -12.58 9.02 -20.65
CA HIS A 7 -12.04 9.71 -19.46
C HIS A 7 -10.76 10.47 -19.80
N PHE A 8 -10.93 11.71 -20.25
CA PHE A 8 -9.82 12.65 -20.38
C PHE A 8 -9.60 13.34 -19.04
N MET A 9 -8.51 12.99 -18.34
CA MET A 9 -8.11 13.69 -17.13
C MET A 9 -7.30 14.93 -17.51
N PRO A 10 -7.74 16.16 -17.17
CA PRO A 10 -6.99 17.37 -17.45
C PRO A 10 -5.60 17.30 -16.83
N VAL A 11 -4.57 17.69 -17.59
CA VAL A 11 -3.17 17.67 -17.14
C VAL A 11 -2.99 18.53 -15.87
N ALA A 12 -3.75 19.62 -15.75
CA ALA A 12 -3.75 20.47 -14.57
C ALA A 12 -4.19 19.74 -13.29
N LEU A 13 -5.19 18.85 -13.38
CA LEU A 13 -5.61 18.04 -12.24
C LEU A 13 -4.57 16.98 -11.88
N LEU A 14 -3.93 16.35 -12.87
CA LEU A 14 -2.85 15.41 -12.59
C LEU A 14 -1.69 16.10 -11.84
N LYS A 15 -1.31 17.31 -12.25
CA LYS A 15 -0.28 18.11 -11.56
C LYS A 15 -0.66 18.42 -10.12
N SER A 16 -1.87 18.91 -9.89
CA SER A 16 -2.36 19.21 -8.54
C SER A 16 -2.38 17.98 -7.64
N GLN A 17 -2.74 16.80 -8.17
CA GLN A 17 -2.67 15.55 -7.41
C GLN A 17 -1.24 15.15 -7.05
N PHE A 18 -0.25 15.42 -7.91
CA PHE A 18 1.17 15.20 -7.57
C PHE A 18 1.69 16.21 -6.56
N GLU A 19 1.25 17.47 -6.64
CA GLU A 19 1.62 18.52 -5.69
C GLU A 19 1.05 18.26 -4.29
N ALA A 20 -0.17 17.72 -4.20
CA ALA A 20 -0.81 17.34 -2.94
C ALA A 20 -0.35 15.97 -2.40
N LEU A 21 0.41 15.19 -3.18
CA LEU A 21 0.83 13.84 -2.78
C LEU A 21 2.07 13.91 -1.88
N GLU A 22 1.86 13.69 -0.59
CA GLU A 22 2.95 13.48 0.36
C GLU A 22 3.41 12.02 0.28
N ARG A 23 4.71 11.81 0.04
CA ARG A 23 5.27 10.46 0.01
C ARG A 23 5.37 9.94 1.42
N PRO A 24 5.01 8.66 1.63
CA PRO A 24 5.21 8.07 2.94
C PRO A 24 6.68 8.02 3.31
N GLN A 25 6.94 8.36 4.57
CA GLN A 25 8.25 8.42 5.19
C GLN A 25 8.77 7.01 5.53
N GLU A 26 10.05 6.90 5.85
CA GLU A 26 10.71 5.60 6.10
C GLU A 26 10.32 4.98 7.45
N ASP A 27 9.77 5.77 8.37
CA ASP A 27 9.31 5.36 9.70
C ASP A 27 7.88 4.80 9.69
N GLU A 28 7.14 4.96 8.60
CA GLU A 28 5.80 4.40 8.40
C GLU A 28 5.87 2.92 8.01
N GLN A 29 5.74 2.03 9.01
CA GLN A 29 5.91 0.58 8.84
C GLN A 29 4.66 -0.16 8.34
N ASP A 30 3.52 0.52 8.24
CA ASP A 30 2.25 -0.06 7.80
C ASP A 30 1.95 0.20 6.30
N ILE A 31 3.01 0.46 5.53
CA ILE A 31 2.91 0.87 4.12
C ILE A 31 3.59 -0.15 3.22
N VAL A 32 2.91 -0.48 2.11
CA VAL A 32 3.46 -1.33 1.04
C VAL A 32 3.39 -0.60 -0.28
N ARG A 33 4.53 -0.54 -0.98
CA ARG A 33 4.66 0.10 -2.30
C ARG A 33 4.35 -0.91 -3.41
N ILE A 34 3.51 -0.50 -4.37
CA ILE A 34 3.08 -1.34 -5.49
C ILE A 34 3.37 -0.59 -6.79
N ASP A 35 4.04 -1.26 -7.74
CA ASP A 35 4.39 -0.65 -9.03
C ASP A 35 3.27 -0.81 -10.05
N ILE A 36 2.73 0.31 -10.52
CA ILE A 36 1.63 0.39 -11.48
C ILE A 36 2.05 0.17 -12.94
N ASN A 37 3.35 0.03 -13.24
CA ASN A 37 3.85 -0.13 -14.61
C ASN A 37 3.67 -1.56 -15.18
N HIS A 38 3.08 -2.47 -14.40
CA HIS A 38 2.80 -3.86 -14.81
C HIS A 38 1.38 -4.01 -15.38
N ASP A 39 1.09 -5.20 -15.93
CA ASP A 39 -0.26 -5.55 -16.34
C ASP A 39 -1.21 -5.66 -15.13
N ILE A 40 -2.52 -5.52 -15.39
CA ILE A 40 -3.53 -5.48 -14.33
C ILE A 40 -3.51 -6.74 -13.45
N ALA A 41 -3.25 -7.92 -14.03
CA ALA A 41 -3.24 -9.16 -13.25
C ALA A 41 -2.06 -9.18 -12.27
N ASN A 42 -0.88 -8.77 -12.71
CA ASN A 42 0.30 -8.67 -11.85
C ASN A 42 0.13 -7.62 -10.76
N VAL A 43 -0.37 -6.41 -11.08
CA VAL A 43 -0.66 -5.37 -10.08
C VAL A 43 -1.66 -5.89 -9.03
N THR A 44 -2.70 -6.61 -9.46
CA THR A 44 -3.70 -7.18 -8.54
C THR A 44 -3.09 -8.23 -7.62
N GLU A 45 -2.21 -9.09 -8.13
CA GLU A 45 -1.52 -10.07 -7.31
C GLU A 45 -0.55 -9.42 -6.32
N GLN A 46 0.19 -8.38 -6.73
CA GLN A 46 1.02 -7.58 -5.82
C GLN A 46 0.18 -6.98 -4.68
N CYS A 47 -0.99 -6.40 -4.99
CA CYS A 47 -1.94 -5.91 -3.97
C CYS A 47 -2.39 -7.02 -3.02
N ARG A 48 -2.71 -8.20 -3.54
CA ARG A 48 -3.15 -9.33 -2.72
C ARG A 48 -2.05 -9.77 -1.75
N GLN A 49 -0.82 -9.90 -2.23
CA GLN A 49 0.34 -10.27 -1.42
C GLN A 49 0.64 -9.23 -0.36
N ALA A 50 0.58 -7.93 -0.71
CA ALA A 50 0.75 -6.83 0.23
C ALA A 50 -0.23 -6.92 1.42
N VAL A 51 -1.52 -7.15 1.13
CA VAL A 51 -2.55 -7.28 2.17
C VAL A 51 -2.31 -8.49 3.07
N LEU A 52 -1.90 -9.63 2.50
CA LEU A 52 -1.58 -10.82 3.28
C LEU A 52 -0.36 -10.59 4.19
N ALA A 53 0.70 -9.95 3.67
CA ALA A 53 1.88 -9.63 4.46
C ALA A 53 1.55 -8.70 5.64
N ILE A 54 0.74 -7.65 5.42
CA ILE A 54 0.28 -6.75 6.48
C ILE A 54 -0.52 -7.51 7.54
N ARG A 55 -1.43 -8.39 7.12
CA ARG A 55 -2.22 -9.22 8.05
C ARG A 55 -1.33 -10.14 8.87
N GLN A 56 -0.35 -10.79 8.25
CA GLN A 56 0.58 -11.68 8.94
C GLN A 56 1.44 -10.93 9.96
N ASN A 57 1.96 -9.75 9.58
CA ASN A 57 2.77 -8.92 10.47
C ASN A 57 1.96 -8.48 11.72
N ARG A 58 0.67 -8.18 11.54
CA ARG A 58 -0.25 -7.86 12.64
C ARG A 58 -0.58 -9.05 13.55
N ILE A 59 -0.58 -10.27 13.03
CA ILE A 59 -0.82 -11.49 13.83
C ILE A 59 0.40 -11.80 14.69
N CYS A 60 1.61 -11.82 14.10
CA CYS A 60 2.84 -12.07 14.85
C CYS A 60 3.14 -10.97 15.89
N ALA A 61 2.83 -9.71 15.60
CA ALA A 61 2.94 -8.62 16.58
C ALA A 61 2.00 -8.78 17.78
N LYS A 62 0.81 -9.38 17.60
CA LYS A 62 -0.11 -9.67 18.73
C LYS A 62 0.35 -10.84 19.59
N GLU A 63 0.98 -11.85 18.99
CA GLU A 63 1.47 -13.03 19.71
C GLU A 63 2.71 -12.73 20.57
N GLY A 64 3.55 -11.76 20.16
CA GLY A 64 4.69 -11.28 20.94
C GLY A 64 4.34 -10.42 22.17
N SER A 65 3.11 -9.91 22.27
CA SER A 65 2.64 -9.12 23.43
C SER A 65 1.97 -9.98 24.51
N ALA A 66 1.66 -11.25 24.22
CA ALA A 66 0.95 -12.14 25.15
C ALA A 66 1.89 -12.99 26.03
N SER A 67 3.21 -12.87 25.88
CA SER A 67 4.20 -13.71 26.57
C SER A 67 4.72 -13.15 27.91
N ASP A 68 4.40 -11.89 28.25
CA ASP A 68 4.93 -11.21 29.45
C ASP A 68 3.97 -11.21 30.66
N GLN A 69 3.10 -12.23 30.78
CA GLN A 69 2.26 -12.39 31.97
C GLN A 69 2.20 -13.85 32.41
N ARG A 70 3.38 -14.39 32.76
CA ARG A 70 3.47 -15.52 33.70
C ARG A 70 4.76 -15.44 34.52
N CYS A 71 4.72 -14.65 35.58
CA CYS A 71 5.51 -14.83 36.80
C CYS A 71 4.95 -13.89 37.88
N GLU A 72 4.05 -14.42 38.72
CA GLU A 72 4.10 -14.45 40.19
C GLU A 72 2.78 -15.04 40.72
#